data_AF-A0A6S7JQ59-F1
#
_entry.id   AF-A0A6S7JQ59-F1
#
_cell.length_a   1.000
_cell.length_b   1.000
_cell.length_c   1.000
_cell.angle_alpha   90.00
_cell.angle_beta   90.00
_cell.angle_gamma   90.00
#
_symmetry.space_group_name_H-M   'P 1'
#
loop_
_entity.id
_entity.type
_entity.pdbx_description
1 polymer ?
#
loop_
_entity_poly.entity_id
_entity_poly.type
_entity_poly.pdbx_seq_one_letter_code
_entity_poly.pdbx_strand_id
1 'polypeptide(L)'
;MKHLERHRILIDNQHGFRAKRSTETQLICTAHDITNAIQQNKQVNLAILDFSKAFDKVPHQRLLTKLEYYGIRGPLQEWFKSFLIDRSQVV
;
A
#
# COMPACT_ATOMS: atom_id res chain seq x y z
N MET A 1 -0.83 11.54 6.43
CA MET A 1 -1.76 11.18 5.34
C MET A 1 -2.18 12.36 4.47
N LYS A 2 -2.34 13.59 4.99
CA LYS A 2 -2.79 14.76 4.20
C LYS A 2 -2.10 14.93 2.84
N HIS A 3 -0.77 14.76 2.76
CA HIS A 3 -0.03 14.80 1.49
C HIS A 3 -0.50 13.72 0.51
N LEU A 4 -0.51 12.45 0.95
CA LEU A 4 -0.93 11.31 0.14
C LEU A 4 -2.38 11.44 -0.34
N GLU A 5 -3.26 11.96 0.51
CA GLU A 5 -4.68 12.20 0.19
C GLU A 5 -4.85 13.36 -0.79
N ARG A 6 -4.21 14.51 -0.52
CA ARG A 6 -4.27 15.71 -1.37
C ARG A 6 -3.82 15.40 -2.79
N HIS A 7 -2.77 14.60 -2.93
CA HIS A 7 -2.20 14.23 -4.22
C HIS A 7 -2.75 12.91 -4.79
N ARG A 8 -3.74 12.30 -4.13
CA ARG A 8 -4.37 11.02 -4.54
C ARG A 8 -3.35 9.94 -4.89
N ILE A 9 -2.28 9.84 -4.09
CA ILE A 9 -1.16 8.92 -4.33
C ILE A 9 -1.60 7.46 -4.11
N LEU A 10 -2.46 7.22 -3.13
CA LEU A 10 -3.01 5.90 -2.84
C LEU A 10 -4.31 5.70 -3.62
N ILE A 11 -4.43 4.55 -4.28
CA ILE A 11 -5.66 4.16 -4.97
C ILE A 11 -6.80 3.98 -3.98
N ASP A 12 -8.04 4.14 -4.46
CA ASP A 12 -9.21 4.05 -3.58
C ASP A 12 -9.32 2.69 -2.91
N ASN A 13 -9.16 1.61 -3.68
CA ASN A 13 -9.25 0.22 -3.20
C ASN A 13 -8.08 -0.24 -2.32
N GLN A 14 -7.16 0.64 -1.92
CA GLN A 14 -6.21 0.34 -0.85
C GLN A 14 -6.90 0.59 0.49
N HIS A 15 -7.05 -0.44 1.33
CA HIS A 15 -7.69 -0.30 2.65
C HIS A 15 -6.70 -0.37 3.80
N GLY A 16 -5.59 -1.11 3.65
CA GLY A 16 -4.54 -1.19 4.67
C GLY A 16 -3.87 0.15 4.94
N PHE A 17 -3.60 0.43 6.22
CA PHE A 17 -2.88 1.62 6.71
C PHE A 17 -3.50 2.96 6.27
N ARG A 18 -4.82 3.03 6.09
CA ARG A 18 -5.54 4.26 5.74
C ARG A 18 -6.61 4.60 6.76
N ALA A 19 -6.72 5.88 7.07
CA ALA A 19 -7.81 6.37 7.92
C ALA A 19 -9.17 6.05 7.30
N LYS A 20 -10.15 5.70 8.14
CA LYS A 20 -11.53 5.38 7.75
C LYS A 20 -11.69 4.18 6.82
N ARG A 21 -10.66 3.33 6.72
CA ARG A 21 -10.71 2.05 5.99
C ARG A 21 -10.20 0.95 6.91
N SER A 22 -10.73 -0.26 6.69
CA SER A 22 -10.41 -1.45 7.47
C SER A 22 -10.45 -2.71 6.58
N THR A 23 -10.04 -3.84 7.15
CA THR A 23 -10.16 -5.15 6.52
C THR A 23 -11.62 -5.50 6.19
N GLU A 24 -12.57 -5.12 7.05
CA GLU A 24 -14.00 -5.32 6.83
C GLU A 24 -14.50 -4.52 5.63
N THR A 25 -14.12 -3.24 5.53
CA THR A 25 -14.52 -2.42 4.37
C THR A 25 -13.99 -2.98 3.05
N GLN A 26 -12.77 -3.56 3.05
CA GLN A 26 -12.20 -4.20 1.87
C GLN A 26 -12.98 -5.46 1.48
N LEU A 27 -13.33 -6.28 2.48
CA LEU A 27 -14.10 -7.49 2.29
C LEU A 27 -15.51 -7.20 1.79
N ILE A 28 -16.17 -6.18 2.34
CA ILE A 28 -17.50 -5.73 1.88
C ILE A 28 -17.47 -5.31 0.42
N CYS A 29 -16.48 -4.49 0.00
CA CYS A 29 -16.33 -4.09 -1.40
C CYS A 29 -16.12 -5.30 -2.31
N THR A 30 -15.22 -6.22 -1.92
CA THR A 30 -14.93 -7.42 -2.71
C THR A 30 -16.15 -8.33 -2.84
N ALA A 31 -16.87 -8.56 -1.74
CA ALA A 31 -18.09 -9.38 -1.73
C ALA A 31 -19.19 -8.75 -2.60
N HIS A 32 -19.32 -7.42 -2.58
CA HIS A 32 -20.26 -6.69 -3.43
C HIS A 32 -19.93 -6.89 -4.92
N ASP A 33 -18.66 -6.73 -5.31
CA ASP A 33 -18.22 -6.90 -6.70
C ASP A 33 -18.47 -8.33 -7.21
N ILE A 34 -18.15 -9.34 -6.38
CA ILE A 34 -18.40 -10.76 -6.70
C ILE A 34 -19.89 -11.01 -6.86
N THR A 35 -20.71 -10.53 -5.92
CA THR A 35 -22.17 -10.74 -5.95
C THR A 35 -22.81 -10.11 -7.19
N ASN A 36 -22.40 -8.88 -7.53
CA ASN A 36 -22.88 -8.19 -8.73
C ASN A 36 -22.52 -8.93 -10.02
N ALA A 37 -21.31 -9.48 -10.12
CA ALA A 37 -20.89 -10.25 -11.27
C ALA A 37 -21.69 -11.55 -11.41
N ILE A 38 -21.94 -12.26 -10.30
CA ILE A 38 -22.78 -13.46 -10.26
C ILE A 38 -24.21 -13.14 -10.72
N GLN A 39 -24.81 -12.06 -10.22
CA GLN A 39 -26.15 -11.61 -10.63
C GLN A 39 -26.25 -11.31 -12.14
N GLN A 40 -25.13 -10.87 -12.74
CA GLN A 40 -25.04 -10.61 -14.18
C GLN A 40 -24.65 -11.85 -15.00
N ASN A 41 -24.64 -13.05 -14.39
CA ASN A 41 -24.18 -14.30 -14.98
C ASN A 41 -22.75 -14.21 -15.58
N LYS A 42 -21.88 -13.42 -14.96
CA LYS A 42 -20.48 -13.29 -15.36
C LYS A 42 -19.61 -14.27 -14.58
N GLN A 43 -18.59 -14.80 -15.24
CA GLN A 43 -17.53 -15.57 -14.58
C GLN A 43 -16.68 -14.65 -13.70
N VAL A 44 -16.38 -15.10 -12.48
CA VAL A 44 -15.46 -14.43 -11.55
C VAL A 44 -14.27 -15.34 -11.28
N ASN A 45 -13.07 -14.80 -11.44
CA ASN A 45 -11.82 -15.47 -11.06
C ASN A 45 -11.08 -14.57 -10.07
N LEU A 46 -10.61 -15.14 -8.95
CA LEU A 46 -9.90 -14.40 -7.91
C LEU A 46 -8.47 -14.92 -7.79
N ALA A 47 -7.51 -14.00 -7.84
CA ALA A 47 -6.11 -14.27 -7.51
C ALA A 47 -5.77 -13.57 -6.18
N ILE A 48 -5.43 -14.36 -5.17
CA ILE A 48 -4.99 -13.86 -3.87
C ILE A 48 -3.47 -14.00 -3.81
N LEU A 49 -2.78 -12.89 -3.59
CA LEU A 49 -1.32 -12.82 -3.56
C LEU A 49 -0.86 -12.38 -2.18
N ASP A 50 0.16 -13.05 -1.65
CA ASP A 50 0.83 -12.66 -0.42
C ASP A 50 2.35 -12.58 -0.65
N PHE A 51 2.96 -11.53 -0.11
CA PHE A 51 4.39 -11.32 -0.21
C PHE A 51 5.09 -11.85 1.04
N SER A 52 5.83 -12.95 0.89
CA SER A 52 6.69 -13.45 1.96
C SER A 52 7.67 -12.37 2.43
N LYS A 53 7.71 -12.09 3.74
CA LYS A 53 8.67 -11.14 4.34
C LYS A 53 8.71 -9.78 3.61
N ALA A 54 7.55 -9.19 3.33
CA ALA A 54 7.43 -7.98 2.52
C ALA A 54 8.35 -6.82 2.96
N PHE A 55 8.54 -6.63 4.27
CA PHE A 55 9.42 -5.59 4.81
C PHE A 55 10.91 -5.94 4.71
N ASP A 56 11.29 -7.21 4.77
CA ASP A 56 12.69 -7.63 4.62
C ASP A 56 13.14 -7.63 3.16
N LYS A 57 12.19 -7.83 2.22
CA LYS A 57 12.47 -7.98 0.79
C LYS A 57 12.24 -6.70 -0.02
N VAL A 58 11.75 -5.63 0.59
CA VAL A 58 11.49 -4.38 -0.13
C VAL A 58 12.82 -3.75 -0.58
N PRO A 59 13.00 -3.47 -1.88
CA PRO A 59 14.25 -2.87 -2.37
C PRO A 59 14.37 -1.41 -1.91
N HIS A 60 15.23 -1.15 -0.92
CA HIS A 60 15.35 0.15 -0.25
C HIS A 60 15.64 1.31 -1.22
N GLN A 61 16.56 1.15 -2.17
CA GLN A 61 16.87 2.20 -3.14
C GLN A 61 15.65 2.55 -4.02
N ARG A 62 14.89 1.55 -4.47
CA ARG A 62 13.67 1.78 -5.26
C ARG A 62 12.58 2.44 -4.42
N LEU A 63 12.45 2.07 -3.15
CA LEU A 63 11.53 2.71 -2.23
C LEU A 63 11.86 4.20 -2.06
N LEU A 64 13.13 4.54 -1.85
CA LEU A 64 13.57 5.94 -1.72
C LEU A 64 13.28 6.76 -2.98
N THR A 65 13.60 6.25 -4.17
CA THR A 65 13.27 6.91 -5.44
C THR A 65 11.75 7.12 -5.61
N LYS A 66 10.95 6.15 -5.17
CA LYS A 66 9.49 6.24 -5.22
C LYS A 66 8.93 7.29 -4.25
N LEU A 67 9.50 7.41 -3.05
CA LEU A 67 9.13 8.46 -2.09
C LEU A 67 9.43 9.86 -2.66
N GLU A 68 10.60 10.04 -3.28
CA GLU A 68 10.98 11.30 -3.92
C GLU A 68 10.07 11.68 -5.09
N TYR A 69 9.73 10.70 -5.93
CA TYR A 69 8.78 10.86 -7.03
C TYR A 69 7.42 11.36 -6.54
N TYR A 70 6.94 10.84 -5.41
CA TYR A 70 5.69 11.29 -4.79
C TYR A 70 5.81 12.59 -3.97
N GLY A 71 6.96 13.27 -4.04
CA GLY A 71 7.16 14.59 -3.43
C GLY A 71 7.59 14.56 -1.96
N ILE A 72 8.02 13.40 -1.44
CA ILE A 72 8.66 13.32 -0.12
C ILE A 72 10.13 13.63 -0.31
N ARG A 73 10.56 14.85 0.04
CA ARG A 73 11.88 15.41 -0.26
C ARG A 73 12.51 16.08 0.97
N GLY A 74 13.79 16.42 0.86
CA GLY A 74 14.52 17.18 1.87
C GLY A 74 14.74 16.39 3.16
N PRO A 75 14.64 17.01 4.36
CA PRO A 75 14.97 16.36 5.63
C PRO A 75 14.22 15.04 5.88
N LEU A 76 12.96 14.94 5.43
CA LEU A 76 12.18 13.73 5.58
C LEU A 76 12.69 12.58 4.68
N GLN A 77 13.17 12.89 3.48
CA GLN A 77 13.77 11.89 2.58
C GLN A 77 15.11 11.40 3.13
N GLU A 78 15.94 12.30 3.66
CA GLU A 78 17.18 11.94 4.33
C GLU A 78 16.93 11.06 5.57
N TRP A 79 15.88 11.37 6.34
CA TRP A 79 15.46 10.51 7.46
C TRP A 79 15.06 9.10 7.01
N PHE A 80 14.28 8.97 5.92
CA PHE A 80 13.95 7.64 5.37
C PHE A 80 15.20 6.90 4.90
N LYS A 81 16.15 7.60 4.28
CA LYS A 81 17.42 7.03 3.83
C LYS A 81 18.23 6.50 5.01
N SER A 82 18.39 7.29 6.08
CA SER A 82 19.09 6.86 7.30
C SER A 82 18.37 5.73 8.03
N PHE A 83 17.03 5.69 7.96
CA PHE A 83 16.25 4.64 8.60
C PHE A 83 16.34 3.28 7.87
N LEU A 84 16.44 3.31 6.54
CA LEU A 84 16.40 2.11 5.70
C LEU A 84 17.79 1.52 5.41
N ILE A 85 18.83 2.35 5.35
CA ILE A 85 20.17 1.92 4.95
C ILE A 85 21.09 1.78 6.17
N ASP A 86 21.90 0.71 6.19
CA ASP A 86 22.94 0.44 7.19
C ASP A 86 22.47 0.50 8.65
N ARG A 87 21.19 0.17 8.88
CA ARG A 87 20.63 0.09 10.23
C ARG A 87 21.11 -1.18 10.94
N SER A 88 21.62 -1.03 12.15
CA SER A 88 21.78 -2.12 13.11
C SER A 88 20.71 -1.97 14.19
N GLN A 89 19.81 -2.94 14.31
CA GLN A 89 18.87 -3.00 15.43
C GLN A 89 19.45 -3.92 16.50
N VAL A 90 19.65 -3.40 17.70
CA VAL A 90 19.96 -4.19 18.90
C VAL A 90 18.65 -4.34 19.67
N VAL A 91 18.32 -5.57 20.06
CA VAL A 91 17.15 -5.92 20.89
C VAL A 91 17.63 -6.28 22.29
#